data_AF-A0A5C0WGK2-F1
#
_entry.id   AF-A0A5C0WGK2-F1
#
_cell.length_a   1.000
_cell.length_b   1.000
_cell.length_c   1.000
_cell.angle_alpha   90.00
_cell.angle_beta   90.00
_cell.angle_gamma   90.00
#
_symmetry.space_group_name_H-M   'P 1'
#
loop_
_entity.id
_entity.type
_entity.pdbx_description
1 polymer ?
#
loop_
_entity_poly.entity_id
_entity_poly.type
_entity_poly.pdbx_seq_one_letter_code
_entity_poly.pdbx_strand_id
1 'polypeptide(L)'
;MSSEELEDALLGLGSTYRTLGEYEKSKQIFLKGMETYPDNKAIQTFYAMTLYNLKEHSKAMEILLNCLTETTKDPAILSYRKAIDFYSNQLDRIWK
;
A
#
# COMPACT_ATOMS: atom_id res chain seq x y z
N MET A 1 7.71 -16.88 17.80
CA MET A 1 6.62 -16.07 17.22
C MET A 1 5.94 -16.90 16.16
N SER A 2 4.62 -16.98 16.18
CA SER A 2 3.85 -17.52 15.06
C SER A 2 3.97 -16.58 13.85
N SER A 3 3.57 -17.09 12.68
CA SER A 3 3.52 -16.28 11.45
C SER A 3 2.59 -15.06 11.61
N GLU A 4 1.48 -15.22 12.32
CA GLU A 4 0.49 -14.17 12.58
C GLU A 4 1.02 -13.13 13.58
N GLU A 5 1.70 -13.56 14.65
CA GLU A 5 2.33 -12.64 15.61
C GLU A 5 3.41 -11.76 14.97
N LEU A 6 4.15 -12.30 13.99
CA LEU A 6 5.15 -11.53 13.26
C LEU A 6 4.52 -10.53 12.29
N GLU A 7 3.42 -10.91 11.63
CA GLU A 7 2.64 -10.02 10.77
C GLU A 7 2.12 -8.80 11.57
N ASP A 8 1.45 -9.04 12.68
CA ASP A 8 0.92 -7.98 13.55
C ASP A 8 2.02 -7.09 14.11
N ALA A 9 3.17 -7.67 14.50
CA ALA A 9 4.31 -6.92 14.99
C ALA A 9 4.90 -5.99 13.92
N LEU A 10 5.00 -6.43 12.66
CA LEU A 10 5.48 -5.58 11.55
C LEU A 10 4.49 -4.45 11.26
N LEU A 11 3.18 -4.74 11.22
CA LEU A 11 2.14 -3.73 11.05
C LEU A 11 2.17 -2.68 12.16
N GLY A 12 2.24 -3.13 13.41
CA GLY A 12 2.28 -2.27 14.60
C GLY A 12 3.54 -1.40 14.65
N LEU A 13 4.72 -1.99 14.44
CA LEU A 13 5.98 -1.26 14.47
C LEU A 13 6.09 -0.24 13.31
N GLY A 14 5.75 -0.65 12.09
CA GLY A 14 5.76 0.23 10.92
C GLY A 14 4.81 1.41 11.09
N SER A 15 3.61 1.17 11.64
CA SER A 15 2.63 2.21 11.93
C SER A 15 3.10 3.15 13.03
N THR A 16 3.76 2.63 14.07
CA THR A 16 4.32 3.43 15.17
C THR A 16 5.41 4.37 14.67
N TYR A 17 6.36 3.87 13.85
CA TYR A 17 7.35 4.74 13.24
C TYR A 17 6.72 5.83 12.37
N ARG A 18 5.65 5.51 11.61
CA ARG A 18 4.93 6.48 10.79
C ARG A 18 4.29 7.58 11.65
N THR A 19 3.61 7.23 12.75
CA THR A 19 2.94 8.21 13.61
C THR A 19 3.92 9.06 14.42
N LEU A 20 5.12 8.56 14.70
CA LEU A 20 6.22 9.31 15.30
C LEU A 20 6.95 10.24 14.31
N GLY A 21 6.61 10.20 13.02
CA GLY A 21 7.29 10.99 11.98
C GLY A 21 8.58 10.35 11.46
N GLU A 22 8.94 9.16 11.93
CA GLU A 22 10.11 8.39 11.49
C GLU A 22 9.81 7.62 10.18
N TYR A 23 9.42 8.34 9.14
CA TYR A 23 8.83 7.76 7.93
C TYR A 23 9.77 6.79 7.20
N GLU A 24 11.07 7.06 7.15
CA GLU A 24 12.02 6.14 6.51
C GLU A 24 12.14 4.81 7.26
N LYS A 25 12.13 4.83 8.60
CA LYS A 25 12.11 3.59 9.38
C LYS A 25 10.81 2.83 9.16
N SER A 26 9.68 3.54 9.12
CA SER A 26 8.39 2.96 8.76
C SER A 26 8.44 2.26 7.39
N LYS A 27 9.04 2.92 6.39
CA LYS A 27 9.23 2.38 5.03
C LYS A 27 9.98 1.05 5.06
N GLN A 28 11.10 0.99 5.79
CA GLN A 28 11.91 -0.23 5.92
C GLN A 28 11.14 -1.38 6.59
N ILE A 29 10.37 -1.10 7.64
CA ILE A 29 9.57 -2.12 8.32
C ILE A 29 8.48 -2.68 7.39
N PHE A 30 7.79 -1.82 6.64
CA PHE A 30 6.76 -2.27 5.72
C PHE A 30 7.33 -3.00 4.49
N LEU A 31 8.49 -2.60 3.98
CA LEU A 31 9.20 -3.36 2.93
C LEU A 31 9.52 -4.78 3.39
N LYS A 32 10.09 -4.93 4.60
CA LYS A 32 10.30 -6.26 5.21
C LYS A 32 8.99 -7.04 5.36
N GLY A 33 7.91 -6.35 5.75
CA GLY A 33 6.56 -6.93 5.80
C GLY A 33 6.10 -7.47 4.45
N MET A 34 6.30 -6.73 3.37
CA MET A 34 5.94 -7.15 2.02
C MET A 34 6.83 -8.28 1.48
N GLU A 35 8.11 -8.32 1.86
CA GLU A 35 9.00 -9.44 1.52
C GLU A 35 8.58 -10.73 2.24
N THR A 36 8.13 -10.61 3.49
CA THR A 36 7.71 -11.77 4.31
C THR A 36 6.30 -12.23 3.95
N TYR A 37 5.40 -11.29 3.64
CA TYR A 37 3.97 -11.52 3.38
C TYR A 37 3.53 -10.80 2.09
N PRO A 38 3.96 -11.28 0.91
CA PRO A 38 3.76 -10.57 -0.36
C PRO A 38 2.28 -10.36 -0.72
N ASP A 39 1.38 -11.22 -0.27
CA ASP A 39 -0.06 -11.13 -0.57
C ASP A 39 -0.85 -10.31 0.47
N ASN A 40 -0.18 -9.80 1.51
CA ASN A 40 -0.85 -9.09 2.59
C ASN A 40 -1.24 -7.66 2.19
N LYS A 41 -2.53 -7.46 1.90
CA LYS A 41 -3.06 -6.16 1.47
C LYS A 41 -3.09 -5.12 2.56
N ALA A 42 -3.14 -5.51 3.84
CA ALA A 42 -3.04 -4.56 4.95
C ALA A 42 -1.64 -3.94 4.98
N ILE A 43 -0.58 -4.76 4.95
CA ILE A 43 0.80 -4.27 4.91
C ILE A 43 1.04 -3.35 3.71
N GLN A 44 0.58 -3.74 2.51
CA GLN A 44 0.68 -2.90 1.31
C GLN A 44 -0.06 -1.56 1.48
N THR A 45 -1.24 -1.57 2.08
CA THR A 45 -2.04 -0.36 2.34
C THR A 45 -1.33 0.57 3.32
N PHE A 46 -0.79 0.05 4.43
CA PHE A 46 -0.05 0.85 5.40
C PHE A 46 1.28 1.37 4.85
N TYR A 47 1.97 0.59 3.99
CA TYR A 47 3.13 1.04 3.25
C TYR A 47 2.80 2.26 2.37
N ALA A 48 1.68 2.23 1.65
CA ALA A 48 1.23 3.35 0.84
C ALA A 48 0.95 4.62 1.67
N MET A 49 0.41 4.47 2.89
CA MET A 49 0.25 5.60 3.81
C MET A 49 1.60 6.21 4.21
N THR A 50 2.63 5.39 4.43
CA THR A 50 4.00 5.86 4.69
C THR A 50 4.60 6.57 3.47
N LEU A 51 4.41 6.03 2.26
CA LEU A 51 4.85 6.68 1.02
C LEU A 51 4.19 8.05 0.83
N TYR A 52 2.92 8.20 1.20
CA TYR A 52 2.26 9.51 1.20
C TYR A 52 2.97 10.50 2.14
N ASN A 53 3.35 10.07 3.36
CA ASN A 53 4.10 10.93 4.28
C ASN A 53 5.48 11.32 3.72
N LEU A 54 6.11 10.44 2.94
CA LEU A 54 7.39 10.67 2.23
C LEU A 54 7.26 11.46 0.92
N LYS A 55 6.04 11.91 0.55
CA LYS A 55 5.76 12.60 -0.72
C LYS A 55 5.93 11.74 -1.98
N GLU A 56 6.01 10.42 -1.84
CA GLU A 56 6.00 9.46 -2.94
C GLU A 56 4.55 9.16 -3.40
N HIS A 57 3.80 10.22 -3.73
CA HIS A 57 2.35 10.18 -3.93
C HIS A 57 1.91 9.28 -5.08
N SER A 58 2.60 9.33 -6.23
CA SER A 58 2.23 8.52 -7.40
C SER A 58 2.35 7.02 -7.07
N LYS A 59 3.40 6.62 -6.34
CA LYS A 59 3.58 5.21 -5.93
C LYS A 59 2.59 4.79 -4.86
N ALA A 60 2.29 5.66 -3.90
CA ALA A 60 1.26 5.42 -2.89
C ALA A 60 -0.10 5.13 -3.54
N MET A 61 -0.49 5.96 -4.51
CA MET A 61 -1.76 5.81 -5.22
C MET A 61 -1.82 4.55 -6.07
N GLU A 62 -0.73 4.20 -6.76
CA GLU A 62 -0.63 2.95 -7.52
C GLU A 62 -0.95 1.74 -6.63
N ILE A 63 -0.32 1.68 -5.45
CA ILE A 63 -0.51 0.58 -4.49
C ILE A 63 -1.95 0.54 -4.00
N LEU A 64 -2.51 1.68 -3.58
CA LEU A 64 -3.89 1.73 -3.06
C LEU A 64 -4.93 1.34 -4.12
N LEU A 65 -4.74 1.75 -5.38
CA LEU A 65 -5.65 1.40 -6.47
C LEU A 65 -5.57 -0.10 -6.79
N ASN A 66 -4.37 -0.69 -6.80
CA ASN A 66 -4.22 -2.14 -6.97
C ASN A 66 -4.82 -2.92 -5.79
N CYS A 67 -4.58 -2.49 -4.54
CA CYS A 67 -5.23 -3.09 -3.38
C CYS A 67 -6.76 -3.00 -3.47
N LEU A 68 -7.29 -1.87 -3.93
CA LEU A 68 -8.73 -1.67 -4.12
C LEU A 68 -9.30 -2.63 -5.17
N THR A 69 -8.71 -2.72 -6.37
CA THR A 69 -9.25 -3.55 -7.45
C THR A 69 -9.10 -5.05 -7.21
N GLU A 70 -8.13 -5.45 -6.39
CA GLU A 70 -7.93 -6.86 -6.02
C GLU A 70 -8.84 -7.33 -4.88
N THR A 71 -9.27 -6.43 -3.99
CA THR A 71 -10.01 -6.81 -2.77
C THR A 71 -11.48 -6.43 -2.78
N THR A 72 -11.87 -5.47 -3.62
CA THR A 72 -13.25 -4.98 -3.65
C THR A 72 -14.24 -6.02 -4.16
N LYS A 73 -15.46 -5.99 -3.60
CA LYS A 73 -16.63 -6.72 -4.10
C LYS A 73 -17.69 -5.77 -4.69
N ASP A 74 -17.39 -4.48 -4.75
CA ASP A 74 -18.30 -3.46 -5.28
C ASP A 74 -18.44 -3.61 -6.81
N PRO A 75 -19.64 -3.91 -7.34
CA PRO A 75 -19.83 -4.12 -8.76
C PRO A 75 -19.59 -2.86 -9.61
N ALA A 76 -19.83 -1.66 -9.06
CA ALA A 76 -19.56 -0.42 -9.76
C ALA A 76 -18.06 -0.23 -9.96
N ILE A 77 -17.24 -0.47 -8.93
CA ILE A 77 -15.78 -0.39 -9.06
C ILE A 77 -15.25 -1.49 -10.00
N LEU A 78 -15.74 -2.72 -9.88
CA LEU A 78 -15.32 -3.83 -10.73
C LEU A 78 -15.63 -3.59 -12.21
N SER A 79 -16.73 -2.89 -12.53
CA SER A 79 -17.04 -2.51 -13.92
C SER A 79 -15.98 -1.59 -14.55
N TYR A 80 -15.24 -0.84 -13.73
CA TYR A 80 -14.13 0.03 -14.15
C TYR A 80 -12.74 -0.53 -13.87
N ARG A 81 -12.62 -1.77 -13.39
CA ARG A 81 -11.33 -2.37 -12.98
C ARG A 81 -10.22 -2.19 -14.03
N LYS A 82 -10.50 -2.50 -15.29
CA LYS A 82 -9.52 -2.35 -16.39
C LYS A 82 -9.01 -0.91 -16.52
N ALA A 83 -9.89 0.08 -16.37
CA ALA A 83 -9.50 1.48 -16.44
C ALA A 83 -8.68 1.87 -15.21
N ILE A 84 -9.11 1.46 -14.02
CA ILE A 84 -8.39 1.73 -12.76
C ILE A 84 -6.98 1.12 -12.81
N ASP A 85 -6.87 -0.15 -13.18
CA ASP A 85 -5.58 -0.86 -13.31
C ASP A 85 -4.69 -0.20 -14.37
N PHE A 86 -5.27 0.31 -15.47
CA PHE A 86 -4.52 1.01 -16.51
C PHE A 86 -3.99 2.38 -16.04
N TYR A 87 -4.77 3.13 -15.25
CA TYR A 87 -4.36 4.48 -14.82
C TYR A 87 -3.54 4.49 -13.53
N SER A 88 -3.52 3.40 -12.75
CA SER A 88 -2.96 3.37 -11.40
C SER A 88 -1.49 3.82 -11.32
N ASN A 89 -0.69 3.57 -12.35
CA ASN A 89 0.72 3.96 -12.42
C ASN A 89 1.02 5.22 -13.25
N GLN A 90 -0.02 5.91 -13.73
CA GLN A 90 0.12 7.03 -14.68
C GLN A 90 -0.91 8.14 -14.45
N LEU A 91 -1.24 8.42 -13.19
CA LEU A 91 -2.22 9.45 -12.82
C LEU A 91 -1.85 10.87 -13.29
N ASP A 92 -0.56 11.16 -13.42
CA ASP A 92 -0.06 12.46 -13.90
C ASP A 92 0.02 12.55 -15.43
N ARG A 93 -0.29 11.46 -16.16
CA ARG A 93 -0.16 11.40 -17.62
C ARG A 93 -1.32 12.11 -18.30
N ILE A 94 -0.98 13.05 -19.19
CA ILE A 94 -1.93 13.74 -20.07
C ILE A 94 -1.81 13.17 -21.48
N TRP A 95 -2.94 12.78 -22.07
CA TRP A 95 -3.02 12.25 -23.44
C TRP A 95 -3.44 13.38 -24.38
N LYS A 96 -2.65 13.62 -25.44
CA LYS A 96 -2.93 14.60 -26.49
C LYS A 96 -3.16 13.89 -27.81
#